data_AF-X0SMU8-F1
#
_entry.id   AF-X0SMU8-F1
#
_cell.length_a   1.000
_cell.length_b   1.000
_cell.length_c   1.000
_cell.angle_alpha   90.00
_cell.angle_beta   90.00
_cell.angle_gamma   90.00
#
_symmetry.space_group_name_H-M   'P 1'
#
loop_
_entity.id
_entity.type
_entity.pdbx_description
1 polymer ?
#
loop_
_entity_poly.entity_id
_entity_poly.type
_entity_poly.pdbx_seq_one_letter_code
_entity_poly.pdbx_strand_id
1 'polypeptide(L)' 'LGKDLSALIRLILGGELTEYTEMMGKARTTATNRMVAKAAEMGADAIINVRYMTTSVVGSAAELLAYGTAVKLSE' A
#
# COMPACT_ATOMS: atom_id res chain seq x y z
N LEU A 1 -5.55 -2.49 31.60
CA LEU A 1 -4.55 -1.88 32.53
C LEU A 1 -3.16 -1.77 31.90
N GLY A 2 -2.48 -2.85 31.47
CA GLY A 2 -1.15 -2.71 30.84
C GLY A 2 -1.13 -2.19 29.40
N LYS A 3 -2.14 -2.54 28.59
CA LYS A 3 -2.27 -2.08 27.18
C LYS A 3 -2.54 -0.58 27.07
N ASP A 4 -3.22 -0.01 28.06
CA ASP A 4 -3.64 1.39 28.06
C ASP A 4 -2.44 2.35 28.31
N LEU A 5 -1.45 1.91 29.11
CA LEU A 5 -0.25 2.68 29.41
C LEU A 5 0.72 2.73 28.21
N SER A 6 0.82 1.64 27.45
CA SER A 6 1.63 1.58 26.23
C SER A 6 1.08 2.47 25.11
N ALA A 7 -0.24 2.63 25.04
CA ALA A 7 -0.89 3.51 24.07
C ALA A 7 -0.60 5.00 24.37
N LEU A 8 -0.57 5.37 25.66
CA LEU A 8 -0.19 6.72 26.10
C LEU A 8 1.26 7.07 25.76
N ILE A 9 2.19 6.13 25.90
CA ILE A 9 3.61 6.33 25.58
C ILE A 9 3.83 6.53 24.07
N ARG A 10 3.11 5.78 23.23
CA ARG A 10 3.14 5.95 21.77
C ARG A 10 2.57 7.31 21.34
N LEU A 11 1.60 7.86 22.08
CA LEU A 11 1.01 9.18 21.84
C LEU A 11 1.97 10.34 22.18
N ILE A 12 2.77 10.20 23.25
CA ILE A 12 3.68 11.25 23.75
C ILE A 12 4.99 11.30 22.95
N LEU A 13 5.47 10.16 22.45
CA LEU A 13 6.73 10.07 21.69
C LEU A 13 6.60 10.41 20.20
N GLY A 14 5.40 10.83 19.75
CA GLY A 14 5.19 11.45 18.42
C GLY A 14 5.43 10.54 17.21
N GLY A 15 5.59 9.24 17.41
CA GLY A 15 5.85 8.32 16.30
C GLY A 15 4.57 7.99 15.56
N GLU A 16 4.60 8.02 14.22
CA GLU A 16 3.69 7.20 13.43
C GLU A 16 3.56 5.81 14.08
N LEU A 17 2.40 5.15 13.96
CA LEU A 17 2.35 3.72 14.25
C LEU A 17 3.35 3.04 13.30
N THR A 18 4.61 2.87 13.71
CA THR A 18 5.69 2.37 12.85
C THR A 18 5.31 1.01 12.25
N GLU A 19 4.66 0.17 13.07
CA GLU A 19 4.07 -1.11 12.66
C GLU A 19 3.01 -0.94 11.55
N TYR A 20 2.18 0.11 11.62
CA TYR A 20 1.16 0.43 10.61
C TYR A 20 1.80 0.98 9.32
N THR A 21 2.77 1.89 9.44
CA THR A 21 3.54 2.42 8.29
C THR A 21 4.25 1.28 7.56
N GLU A 22 4.91 0.38 8.28
CA GLU A 22 5.57 -0.79 7.71
C GLU A 22 4.58 -1.75 7.04
N MET A 23 3.44 -2.02 7.68
CA MET A 23 2.38 -2.85 7.11
C MET A 23 1.86 -2.26 5.79
N MET A 24 1.55 -0.96 5.77
CA MET A 24 1.10 -0.27 4.57
C MET A 24 2.17 -0.24 3.47
N GLY A 25 3.45 -0.11 3.84
CA GLY A 25 4.57 -0.24 2.92
C GLY A 25 4.62 -1.62 2.26
N LYS A 26 4.51 -2.70 3.04
CA LYS A 26 4.46 -4.08 2.52
C LYS A 26 3.24 -4.32 1.61
N ALA A 27 2.08 -3.80 1.99
CA ALA A 27 0.87 -3.88 1.19
C ALA A 27 1.04 -3.16 -0.16
N ARG A 28 1.63 -1.96 -0.16
CA ARG A 28 1.91 -1.19 -1.37
C ARG A 28 2.83 -1.94 -2.34
N THR A 29 3.92 -2.51 -1.83
CA THR A 29 4.85 -3.30 -2.65
C THR A 29 4.15 -4.50 -3.25
N THR A 30 3.36 -5.23 -2.46
CA THR A 30 2.62 -6.41 -2.91
C THR A 30 1.62 -6.06 -4.01
N ALA A 31 0.82 -5.00 -3.83
CA ALA A 31 -0.16 -4.56 -4.82
C ALA A 31 0.52 -4.08 -6.12
N THR A 32 1.63 -3.35 -6.00
CA THR A 32 2.42 -2.88 -7.16
C THR A 32 2.96 -4.06 -7.96
N ASN A 33 3.54 -5.06 -7.30
CA ASN A 33 4.09 -6.24 -7.97
C ASN A 33 3.01 -7.02 -8.72
N ARG A 34 1.80 -7.13 -8.16
CA ARG A 34 0.65 -7.75 -8.85
C ARG A 34 0.24 -6.97 -10.09
N MET A 35 0.19 -5.65 -10.00
CA MET A 35 -0.14 -4.78 -11.15
C MET A 35 0.92 -4.90 -12.26
N VAL A 36 2.20 -4.91 -11.90
CA VAL A 36 3.32 -5.09 -12.84
C VAL A 36 3.28 -6.46 -13.51
N ALA A 37 3.10 -7.53 -12.74
CA ALA A 37 2.97 -8.88 -13.30
C ALA A 37 1.82 -8.95 -14.32
N LYS A 38 0.67 -8.31 -14.00
CA LYS A 38 -0.46 -8.29 -14.92
C LYS A 38 -0.19 -7.51 -16.19
N ALA A 39 0.48 -6.37 -16.09
CA ALA A 39 0.87 -5.58 -17.27
C ALA A 39 1.87 -6.36 -18.14
N ALA A 40 2.82 -7.08 -17.54
CA ALA A 40 3.76 -7.93 -18.25
C ALA A 40 3.06 -9.08 -18.99
N GLU A 41 2.08 -9.74 -18.37
CA GLU A 41 1.22 -10.74 -19.04
C GLU A 41 0.48 -10.18 -20.27
N MET A 42 0.15 -8.88 -20.25
CA MET A 42 -0.48 -8.17 -21.38
C MET A 42 0.53 -7.73 -22.45
N GLY A 43 1.83 -7.98 -22.24
CA GLY A 43 2.90 -7.57 -23.14
C GLY A 43 3.18 -6.06 -23.12
N ALA A 44 2.78 -5.35 -22.07
CA ALA A 44 3.08 -3.94 -21.90
C ALA A 44 4.54 -3.74 -21.45
N ASP A 45 5.13 -2.61 -21.85
CA ASP A 45 6.48 -2.17 -21.43
C ASP A 45 6.45 -1.03 -20.40
N ALA A 46 5.28 -0.41 -20.20
CA ALA A 46 5.06 0.61 -19.20
C ALA A 46 3.65 0.56 -18.61
N ILE A 47 3.49 1.15 -17.42
CA ILE A 47 2.21 1.45 -16.79
C ILE A 47 2.17 2.94 -16.51
N ILE A 48 1.22 3.65 -17.14
CA ILE A 48 1.03 5.09 -16.96
C ILE A 48 -0.15 5.39 -16.05
N ASN A 49 -0.18 6.62 -15.51
CA ASN A 49 -1.24 7.09 -14.60
C ASN A 49 -1.47 6.13 -13.41
N VAL A 50 -0.39 5.64 -12.82
CA VAL A 50 -0.43 4.76 -11.63
C VAL A 50 -1.03 5.52 -10.46
N ARG A 51 -2.01 4.90 -9.81
CA ARG A 51 -2.70 5.43 -8.62
C ARG A 51 -2.76 4.37 -7.54
N TYR A 52 -2.67 4.86 -6.31
CA TYR A 52 -2.85 4.08 -5.11
C TYR A 52 -4.08 4.60 -4.38
N MET A 53 -4.98 3.69 -4.01
CA MET A 53 -6.12 4.00 -3.16
C MET A 53 -6.09 3.09 -1.95
N THR A 54 -6.38 3.66 -0.79
CA THR A 54 -6.52 2.91 0.45
C THR A 54 -7.92 3.10 0.97
N THR A 55 -8.54 2.01 1.43
CA THR A 55 -9.79 2.09 2.17
C THR A 55 -9.63 1.35 3.49
N SER A 56 -10.17 1.93 4.55
CA SER A 56 -10.34 1.19 5.80
C SER A 56 -11.40 0.13 5.56
N VAL A 57 -11.03 -1.14 5.71
CA VAL A 57 -12.01 -2.22 5.72
C VAL A 57 -12.52 -2.36 7.14
N VAL A 58 -13.76 -2.81 7.33
CA VAL A 58 -14.36 -3.00 8.66
C VAL A 58 -13.41 -3.82 9.55
N GLY A 59 -13.12 -3.33 10.77
CA GLY A 59 -12.14 -3.93 11.67
C GLY A 59 -10.71 -3.45 11.40
N SER A 60 -9.72 -4.07 12.05
CA SER A 60 -8.31 -3.64 12.03
C SER A 60 -7.57 -3.91 10.71
N ALA A 61 -8.27 -3.90 9.56
CA ALA A 61 -7.73 -4.23 8.25
C ALA A 61 -7.80 -3.02 7.31
N ALA A 62 -6.75 -2.82 6.52
CA ALA A 62 -6.70 -1.80 5.48
C ALA A 62 -6.52 -2.47 4.12
N GLU A 63 -7.32 -2.06 3.15
CA GLU A 63 -7.18 -2.45 1.75
C GLU A 63 -6.31 -1.42 1.03
N LEU A 64 -5.42 -1.91 0.15
CA LEU A 64 -4.62 -1.07 -0.74
C LEU A 64 -4.78 -1.58 -2.17
N LEU A 65 -5.33 -0.70 -3.02
CA LEU A 65 -5.48 -0.92 -4.44
C LEU A 65 -4.38 -0.16 -5.20
N ALA A 66 -3.74 -0.83 -6.15
CA ALA A 66 -2.84 -0.23 -7.12
C ALA A 66 -3.39 -0.46 -8.54
N TYR A 67 -3.54 0.60 -9.33
CA TYR A 67 -4.07 0.52 -10.68
C TYR A 67 -3.45 1.58 -11.59
N GLY A 68 -3.48 1.34 -12.90
CA GLY A 68 -2.94 2.22 -13.93
C GLY A 68 -3.29 1.68 -15.32
N THR A 69 -2.72 2.28 -16.36
CA THR A 69 -2.94 1.89 -17.75
C THR A 69 -1.68 1.22 -18.30
N ALA A 70 -1.78 -0.06 -18.64
CA ALA A 70 -0.71 -0.81 -19.30
C ALA A 70 -0.60 -0.35 -20.77
N VAL A 71 0.60 0.03 -21.21
CA VAL A 71 0.85 0.56 -22.56
C VAL A 71 2.10 -0.09 -23.18
N LYS A 72 2.19 -0.01 -24.51
CA LYS A 72 3.44 -0.17 -25.25
C LYS A 72 3.91 1.20 -25.71
N LEU A 73 5.14 1.56 -25.38
CA LEU A 73 5.75 2.79 -25.86
C LEU A 73 6.29 2.56 -27.27
N SER A 74 5.85 3.37 -28.23
CA SER A 74 6.52 3.47 -29.53
C SER A 74 7.67 4.46 -29.40
N GLU A 75 8.82 4.15 -30.01
CA GLU A 75 9.87 5.14 -30.26
C GLU A 75 9.37 6.30 -31.14
#